data_AF-A0A2A2FHI2-F1
#
_entry.id   AF-A0A2A2FHI2-F1
#
_cell.length_a   1.000
_cell.length_b   1.000
_cell.length_c   1.000
_cell.angle_alpha   90.00
_cell.angle_beta   90.00
_cell.angle_gamma   90.00
#
_symmetry.space_group_name_H-M   'P 1'
#
loop_
_entity.id
_entity.type
_entity.pdbx_description
1 polymer ?
#
loop_
_entity_poly.entity_id
_entity_poly.type
_entity_poly.pdbx_seq_one_letter_code
_entity_poly.pdbx_strand_id
1 'polypeptide(L)'
;MVSASDHTRGAATATQVVPDRGLAYTVLGAPVDVDRILEAVTGHLADARGLEVTVIVDDIEPLLAEHGPETVSELLDGLRLRLDDCRSTVVIGCSFTERTAPSAASLFDPADDVERMDHALAPALDELRRNDPTTFGYVRRHWAEARAGIERCDRNYPQAKQVHAALSEPETTPRTLGTALSGLVTLGVVDTWSETVGPTRYDLTAYRPTRMWAVGATLAAADGSFDD
;
A
#
# COMPACT_ATOMS: atom_id res chain seq x y z
N MET A 1 10.02 -9.35 18.42
CA MET A 1 8.79 -8.55 18.45
C MET A 1 9.18 -7.14 18.84
N VAL A 2 9.39 -6.28 17.84
CA VAL A 2 9.70 -4.85 18.05
C VAL A 2 8.55 -4.09 17.41
N SER A 3 7.74 -3.47 18.26
CA SER A 3 6.76 -2.46 17.89
C SER A 3 7.48 -1.13 17.96
N ALA A 4 7.55 -0.41 16.84
CA ALA A 4 8.06 0.94 16.78
C ALA A 4 6.98 1.82 16.15
N SER A 5 6.05 2.28 16.98
CA SER A 5 5.27 3.46 16.68
C SER A 5 6.09 4.66 17.12
N ASP A 6 6.65 5.44 16.19
CA ASP A 6 7.09 6.78 16.52
C ASP A 6 7.04 7.71 15.31
N HIS A 7 6.05 8.62 15.31
CA HIS A 7 6.04 9.83 14.50
C HIS A 7 6.87 10.88 15.25
N THR A 8 8.18 10.92 15.04
CA THR A 8 9.00 11.99 15.61
C THR A 8 9.18 13.14 14.62
N ARG A 9 8.49 14.23 14.94
CA ARG A 9 8.62 15.56 14.36
C ARG A 9 9.98 16.17 14.73
N GLY A 10 10.86 16.41 13.76
CA GLY A 10 11.91 17.44 13.84
C GLY A 10 13.37 16.99 13.67
N ALA A 11 14.01 17.61 12.67
CA ALA A 11 15.46 17.78 12.43
C ALA A 11 16.29 16.55 12.04
N ALA A 12 16.66 16.49 10.74
CA ALA A 12 17.92 16.09 10.12
C ALA A 12 18.70 14.83 10.60
N THR A 13 18.18 14.03 11.52
CA THR A 13 18.96 12.98 12.20
C THR A 13 18.51 11.61 11.71
N ALA A 14 19.44 10.84 11.13
CA ALA A 14 19.15 9.47 10.74
C ALA A 14 19.08 8.58 11.99
N THR A 15 18.01 7.80 12.15
CA THR A 15 17.91 6.83 13.26
C THR A 15 18.28 5.46 12.73
N GLN A 16 19.30 4.85 13.33
CA GLN A 16 19.76 3.50 12.97
C GLN A 16 19.48 2.51 14.10
N VAL A 17 18.84 1.39 13.77
CA VAL A 17 18.61 0.28 14.70
C VAL A 17 19.10 -1.01 14.03
N VAL A 18 20.06 -1.69 14.67
CA VAL A 18 20.62 -2.96 14.20
C VAL A 18 20.39 -4.05 15.25
N PRO A 19 19.18 -4.65 15.31
CA PRO A 19 18.94 -5.78 16.19
C PRO A 19 19.57 -7.03 15.56
N ASP A 20 20.57 -7.60 16.24
CA ASP A 20 21.17 -8.91 15.93
C ASP A 20 21.65 -9.11 14.47
N ARG A 21 22.51 -8.22 13.95
CA ARG A 21 23.32 -8.37 12.70
C ARG A 21 22.61 -8.85 11.41
N GLY A 22 21.31 -9.11 11.44
CA GLY A 22 20.51 -9.65 10.34
C GLY A 22 19.40 -8.70 9.89
N LEU A 23 19.23 -7.57 10.60
CA LEU A 23 18.36 -6.48 10.19
C LEU A 23 19.07 -5.17 10.50
N ALA A 24 19.12 -4.27 9.52
CA ALA A 24 19.54 -2.90 9.70
C ALA A 24 18.41 -1.99 9.24
N TYR A 25 17.91 -1.17 10.15
CA TYR A 25 16.83 -0.22 9.88
C TYR A 25 17.38 1.21 9.99
N THR A 26 17.22 1.99 8.91
CA THR A 26 17.63 3.40 8.88
C THR A 26 16.44 4.27 8.51
N VAL A 27 16.07 5.22 9.37
CA VAL A 27 15.11 6.28 9.04
C VAL A 27 15.90 7.50 8.59
N LEU A 28 15.65 7.98 7.38
CA LEU A 28 16.25 9.21 6.86
C LEU A 28 15.30 10.38 7.08
N GLY A 29 15.71 11.37 7.88
CA GLY A 29 14.96 12.62 8.03
C GLY A 29 15.17 13.55 6.83
N ALA A 30 14.18 14.39 6.51
CA ALA A 30 14.26 15.36 5.41
C ALA A 30 15.46 16.34 5.55
N PRO A 31 16.05 16.83 4.45
CA PRO A 31 15.75 16.45 3.06
C PRO A 31 16.35 15.09 2.69
N VAL A 32 15.67 14.36 1.80
CA VAL A 32 16.10 13.05 1.30
C VAL A 32 16.64 13.26 -0.11
N ASP A 33 17.95 13.06 -0.29
CA ASP A 33 18.60 13.04 -1.61
C ASP A 33 19.16 11.63 -1.89
N VAL A 34 19.47 11.38 -3.17
CA VAL A 34 19.94 10.06 -3.66
C VAL A 34 21.21 9.63 -2.94
N ASP A 35 22.18 10.55 -2.81
CA ASP A 35 23.48 10.28 -2.20
C ASP A 35 23.32 9.79 -0.76
N ARG A 36 22.45 10.43 0.03
CA ARG A 36 22.21 10.06 1.42
C ARG A 36 21.55 8.69 1.56
N ILE A 37 20.68 8.29 0.63
CA ILE A 37 20.11 6.94 0.61
C ILE A 37 21.21 5.92 0.29
N LEU A 38 22.03 6.18 -0.74
CA LEU A 38 23.12 5.29 -1.14
C LEU A 38 24.19 5.14 -0.05
N GLU A 39 24.53 6.22 0.65
CA GLU A 39 25.43 6.19 1.80
C GLU A 39 24.87 5.34 2.95
N ALA A 40 23.58 5.49 3.26
CA ALA A 40 22.94 4.69 4.30
C ALA A 40 22.97 3.19 3.98
N VAL A 41 22.69 2.82 2.72
CA VAL A 41 22.75 1.43 2.27
C VAL A 41 24.20 0.91 2.32
N THR A 42 25.15 1.65 1.76
CA THR A 42 26.55 1.21 1.73
C THR A 42 27.20 1.11 3.09
N GLY A 43 26.80 1.93 4.06
CA GLY A 43 27.22 1.81 5.45
C GLY A 43 26.92 0.43 6.05
N HIS A 44 25.78 -0.18 5.69
CA HIS A 44 25.40 -1.51 6.17
C HIS A 44 25.97 -2.66 5.33
N LEU A 45 26.26 -2.42 4.05
CA LEU A 45 26.85 -3.44 3.16
C LEU A 45 28.29 -3.80 3.55
N ALA A 46 29.05 -2.86 4.12
CA ALA A 46 30.43 -3.12 4.55
C ALA A 46 30.50 -4.30 5.55
N ASP A 47 29.49 -4.42 6.41
CA ASP A 47 29.39 -5.44 7.45
C ASP A 47 28.71 -6.75 6.96
N ALA A 48 28.13 -6.74 5.75
CA ALA A 48 27.31 -7.83 5.20
C ALA A 48 28.01 -8.67 4.11
N ARG A 49 29.32 -8.49 3.89
CA ARG A 49 30.06 -9.18 2.82
C ARG A 49 29.91 -10.71 2.91
N GLY A 50 29.42 -11.32 1.83
CA GLY A 50 29.23 -12.77 1.69
C GLY A 50 27.87 -13.30 2.16
N LEU A 51 26.95 -12.42 2.55
CA LEU A 51 25.56 -12.77 2.87
C LEU A 51 24.63 -12.44 1.69
N GLU A 52 23.48 -13.10 1.65
CA GLU A 52 22.37 -12.64 0.81
C GLU A 52 21.73 -11.40 1.47
N VAL A 53 21.64 -10.31 0.72
CA VAL A 53 21.20 -9.02 1.26
C VAL A 53 19.88 -8.60 0.61
N THR A 54 18.84 -8.44 1.42
CA THR A 54 17.60 -7.81 0.98
C THR A 54 17.58 -6.35 1.43
N VAL A 55 17.55 -5.41 0.49
CA VAL A 55 17.38 -3.99 0.76
C VAL A 55 15.92 -3.65 0.56
N ILE A 56 15.28 -3.08 1.59
CA ILE A 56 13.88 -2.65 1.54
C ILE A 56 13.86 -1.13 1.65
N VAL A 57 13.37 -0.45 0.62
CA VAL A 57 13.03 0.97 0.64
C VAL A 57 11.53 1.07 0.86
N ASP A 58 11.12 1.62 2.00
CA ASP A 58 9.72 1.60 2.45
C ASP A 58 8.79 2.43 1.55
N ASP A 59 9.18 3.68 1.25
CA ASP A 59 8.40 4.56 0.39
C ASP A 59 9.29 5.55 -0.38
N ILE A 60 9.27 5.47 -1.71
CA ILE A 60 9.94 6.43 -2.60
C ILE A 60 9.04 7.60 -3.03
N GLU A 61 7.77 7.60 -2.65
CA GLU A 61 6.82 8.66 -3.03
C GLU A 61 7.35 10.07 -2.73
N PRO A 62 7.98 10.36 -1.57
CA PRO A 62 8.49 11.70 -1.29
C PRO A 62 9.61 12.12 -2.25
N LEU A 63 10.52 11.20 -2.59
CA LEU A 63 11.60 11.47 -3.53
C LEU A 63 11.04 11.70 -4.94
N LEU A 64 10.08 10.88 -5.35
CA LEU A 64 9.39 11.01 -6.63
C LEU A 64 8.59 12.32 -6.72
N ALA A 65 7.91 12.71 -5.64
CA ALA A 65 7.08 13.91 -5.58
C ALA A 65 7.90 15.21 -5.52
N GLU A 66 9.05 15.20 -4.84
CA GLU A 66 9.90 16.39 -4.68
C GLU A 66 10.91 16.57 -5.82
N HIS A 67 11.45 15.47 -6.36
CA HIS A 67 12.59 15.52 -7.29
C HIS A 67 12.29 14.90 -8.67
N GLY A 68 11.17 14.20 -8.82
CA GLY A 68 10.74 13.64 -10.10
C GLY A 68 11.36 12.28 -10.43
N PRO A 69 10.95 11.68 -11.57
CA PRO A 69 11.27 10.30 -11.89
C PRO A 69 12.75 10.09 -12.23
N GLU A 70 13.42 11.06 -12.84
CA GLU A 70 14.83 10.94 -13.21
C GLU A 70 15.73 10.70 -11.98
N THR A 71 15.42 11.35 -10.87
CA THR A 71 16.12 11.18 -9.59
C THR A 71 15.87 9.79 -8.99
N VAL A 72 14.68 9.21 -9.18
CA VAL A 72 14.42 7.83 -8.77
C VAL A 72 15.21 6.84 -9.63
N SER A 73 15.29 7.06 -10.95
CA SER A 73 16.14 6.24 -11.83
C SER A 73 17.61 6.28 -11.42
N GLU A 74 18.12 7.47 -11.07
CA GLU A 74 19.48 7.64 -10.55
C GLU A 74 19.71 6.84 -9.25
N LEU A 75 18.73 6.85 -8.34
CA LEU A 75 18.76 6.02 -7.14
C LEU A 75 18.81 4.53 -7.48
N LEU A 76 17.96 4.06 -8.40
CA LEU A 76 17.91 2.65 -8.81
C LEU A 76 19.25 2.19 -9.41
N ASP A 77 19.82 2.99 -10.31
CA ASP A 77 21.12 2.71 -10.93
C ASP A 77 22.25 2.73 -9.90
N GLY A 78 22.21 3.67 -8.95
CA GLY A 78 23.12 3.72 -7.82
C GLY A 78 23.05 2.49 -6.94
N LEU A 79 21.84 2.01 -6.62
CA LEU A 79 21.63 0.79 -5.83
C LEU A 79 22.15 -0.44 -6.58
N ARG A 80 21.81 -0.59 -7.87
CA ARG A 80 22.32 -1.69 -8.72
C ARG A 80 23.84 -1.73 -8.72
N LEU A 81 24.50 -0.58 -8.93
CA LEU A 81 25.96 -0.49 -8.95
C LEU A 81 26.59 -0.90 -7.62
N ARG A 82 26.01 -0.51 -6.48
CA ARG A 82 26.56 -0.82 -5.15
C ARG A 82 26.28 -2.24 -4.69
N LEU A 83 25.27 -2.88 -5.26
CA LEU A 83 24.83 -4.21 -4.90
C LEU A 83 25.29 -5.29 -5.89
N ASP A 84 25.93 -4.93 -7.01
CA ASP A 84 26.41 -5.84 -8.05
C ASP A 84 27.35 -6.94 -7.51
N ASP A 85 28.16 -6.61 -6.50
CA ASP A 85 29.08 -7.55 -5.84
C ASP A 85 28.39 -8.46 -4.80
N CYS A 86 27.09 -8.30 -4.56
CA CYS A 86 26.31 -9.03 -3.57
C CYS A 86 25.17 -9.82 -4.23
N ARG A 87 24.88 -11.03 -3.73
CA ARG A 87 23.59 -11.68 -4.03
C ARG A 87 22.51 -10.91 -3.29
N SER A 88 21.81 -10.05 -4.01
CA SER A 88 20.95 -9.05 -3.40
C SER A 88 19.59 -8.98 -4.05
N THR A 89 18.60 -8.60 -3.26
CA THR A 89 17.24 -8.30 -3.71
C THR A 89 16.89 -6.91 -3.22
N VAL A 90 16.42 -6.06 -4.11
CA VAL A 90 15.95 -4.71 -3.75
C VAL A 90 14.43 -4.70 -3.88
N VAL A 91 13.75 -4.39 -2.78
CA VAL A 91 12.30 -4.21 -2.72
C VAL A 91 12.02 -2.74 -2.46
N ILE A 92 11.20 -2.13 -3.29
CA ILE A 92 10.90 -0.70 -3.21
C ILE A 92 9.39 -0.52 -3.11
N GLY A 93 8.93 0.00 -1.99
CA GLY A 93 7.57 0.48 -1.83
C GLY A 93 7.43 1.89 -2.41
N CYS A 94 6.29 2.15 -3.03
CA CYS A 94 5.89 3.48 -3.46
C CYS A 94 4.42 3.67 -3.09
N SER A 95 4.14 4.66 -2.25
CA SER A 95 2.76 5.11 -2.04
C SER A 95 2.25 5.73 -3.34
N PHE A 96 1.18 5.18 -3.90
CA PHE A 96 0.54 5.76 -5.08
C PHE A 96 -0.37 6.90 -4.63
N THR A 97 0.00 8.13 -4.96
CA THR A 97 -0.88 9.30 -4.89
C THR A 97 -1.29 9.70 -6.31
N GLU A 98 -2.44 10.37 -6.48
CA GLU A 98 -2.86 10.88 -7.80
C GLU A 98 -1.79 11.75 -8.48
N ARG A 99 -0.90 12.35 -7.68
CA ARG A 99 0.21 13.19 -8.13
C ARG A 99 1.37 12.38 -8.71
N THR A 100 1.67 11.20 -8.17
CA THR A 100 2.87 10.41 -8.52
C THR A 100 2.57 9.24 -9.46
N ALA A 101 1.29 8.89 -9.66
CA ALA A 101 0.88 7.74 -10.46
C ALA A 101 1.43 7.71 -11.90
N PRO A 102 1.44 8.81 -12.69
CA PRO A 102 1.97 8.78 -14.05
C PRO A 102 3.50 8.58 -14.07
N SER A 103 4.21 9.18 -13.13
CA SER A 103 5.67 9.10 -13.03
C SER A 103 6.13 7.74 -12.51
N ALA A 104 5.41 7.14 -11.56
CA ALA A 104 5.67 5.79 -11.08
C ALA A 104 5.47 4.74 -12.20
N ALA A 105 4.40 4.87 -12.99
CA ALA A 105 4.12 3.95 -14.11
C ALA A 105 5.16 4.02 -15.24
N SER A 106 5.88 5.14 -15.37
CA SER A 106 6.98 5.29 -16.35
C SER A 106 8.31 4.72 -15.85
N LEU A 107 8.48 4.56 -14.54
CA LEU A 107 9.73 4.11 -13.91
C LEU A 107 9.77 2.60 -13.71
N PHE A 108 8.61 2.02 -13.43
CA PHE A 108 8.45 0.60 -13.21
C PHE A 108 7.57 0.11 -14.35
N ASP A 109 8.08 -0.79 -15.20
CA ASP A 109 7.20 -1.49 -16.13
C ASP A 109 6.25 -2.34 -15.27
N PRO A 110 4.95 -1.97 -15.16
CA PRO A 110 4.06 -2.64 -14.24
C PRO A 110 3.81 -4.11 -14.63
N ALA A 111 4.17 -4.49 -15.86
CA ALA A 111 4.00 -5.84 -16.38
C ALA A 111 5.19 -6.77 -16.05
N ASP A 112 6.42 -6.24 -16.03
CA ASP A 112 7.65 -7.05 -15.93
C ASP A 112 8.36 -6.92 -14.56
N ASP A 113 8.31 -5.75 -13.91
CA ASP A 113 9.05 -5.48 -12.66
C ASP A 113 8.20 -5.55 -11.39
N VAL A 114 6.91 -5.83 -11.56
CA VAL A 114 6.04 -6.17 -10.45
C VAL A 114 6.17 -7.66 -10.24
N GLU A 115 7.01 -8.08 -9.28
CA GLU A 115 6.74 -9.32 -8.58
C GLU A 115 5.42 -9.09 -7.85
N ARG A 116 4.33 -9.36 -8.58
CA ARG A 116 2.94 -9.18 -8.15
C ARG A 116 2.83 -10.08 -6.94
N MET A 117 2.97 -9.49 -5.75
CA MET A 117 2.71 -10.19 -4.49
C MET A 117 1.34 -10.82 -4.65
N ASP A 118 1.37 -12.14 -4.82
CA ASP A 118 0.32 -12.90 -5.44
C ASP A 118 -0.84 -13.01 -4.48
N HIS A 119 -1.74 -12.04 -4.53
CA HIS A 119 -3.11 -12.21 -4.11
C HIS A 119 -3.94 -11.87 -5.32
N ALA A 120 -4.14 -12.86 -6.19
CA ALA A 120 -4.98 -12.86 -7.38
C ALA A 120 -6.36 -12.19 -7.15
N LEU A 121 -6.37 -10.86 -7.15
CA LEU A 121 -7.55 -10.05 -6.89
C LEU A 121 -8.34 -9.83 -8.18
N ALA A 122 -7.66 -9.81 -9.33
CA ALA A 122 -8.31 -9.76 -10.64
C ALA A 122 -9.26 -10.96 -10.84
N PRO A 123 -8.84 -12.23 -10.60
CA PRO A 123 -9.77 -13.36 -10.64
C PRO A 123 -10.94 -13.24 -9.64
N ALA A 124 -10.69 -12.75 -8.42
CA ALA A 124 -11.74 -12.56 -7.41
C ALA A 124 -12.74 -11.44 -7.78
N LEU A 125 -12.26 -10.35 -8.39
CA LEU A 125 -13.10 -9.28 -8.93
C LEU A 125 -13.91 -9.75 -10.14
N ASP A 126 -13.30 -10.52 -11.04
CA ASP A 126 -13.99 -11.13 -12.19
C ASP A 126 -15.04 -12.14 -11.74
N GLU A 127 -14.74 -12.91 -10.69
CA GLU A 127 -15.70 -13.81 -10.09
C GLU A 127 -16.86 -13.06 -9.43
N LEU A 128 -16.57 -12.00 -8.66
CA LEU A 128 -17.60 -11.14 -8.08
C LEU A 128 -18.48 -10.50 -9.18
N ARG A 129 -17.87 -10.01 -10.26
CA ARG A 129 -18.58 -9.45 -11.42
C ARG A 129 -19.52 -10.45 -12.08
N ARG A 130 -19.12 -11.72 -12.21
CA ARG A 130 -19.93 -12.79 -12.81
C ARG A 130 -21.05 -13.27 -11.88
N ASN A 131 -20.75 -13.46 -10.60
CA ASN A 131 -21.65 -14.10 -9.65
C ASN A 131 -22.61 -13.11 -8.98
N ASP A 132 -22.17 -11.87 -8.74
CA ASP A 132 -22.98 -10.79 -8.16
C ASP A 132 -22.64 -9.43 -8.82
N PRO A 133 -23.14 -9.19 -10.04
CA PRO A 133 -22.84 -7.98 -10.80
C PRO A 133 -23.33 -6.70 -10.11
N THR A 134 -24.37 -6.81 -9.28
CA THR A 134 -24.89 -5.67 -8.51
C THR A 134 -23.91 -5.26 -7.43
N THR A 135 -23.45 -6.20 -6.59
CA THR A 135 -22.45 -5.92 -5.55
C THR A 135 -21.14 -5.46 -6.17
N PHE A 136 -20.70 -6.08 -7.27
CA PHE A 136 -19.55 -5.60 -8.04
C PHE A 136 -19.70 -4.14 -8.46
N GLY A 137 -20.85 -3.75 -9.02
CA GLY A 137 -21.11 -2.37 -9.43
C GLY A 137 -21.02 -1.37 -8.27
N TYR A 138 -21.50 -1.74 -7.08
CA TYR A 138 -21.36 -0.92 -5.88
C TYR A 138 -19.92 -0.82 -5.38
N VAL A 139 -19.15 -1.92 -5.41
CA VAL A 139 -17.72 -1.88 -5.09
C VAL A 139 -16.98 -0.98 -6.07
N ARG A 140 -17.16 -1.19 -7.39
CA ARG A 140 -16.51 -0.38 -8.43
C ARG A 140 -16.73 1.12 -8.23
N ARG A 141 -17.96 1.52 -7.89
CA ARG A 141 -18.31 2.94 -7.76
C ARG A 141 -17.95 3.56 -6.40
N HIS A 142 -17.95 2.77 -5.33
CA HIS A 142 -17.91 3.32 -3.96
C HIS A 142 -16.79 2.74 -3.07
N TRP A 143 -15.80 2.04 -3.64
CA TRP A 143 -14.67 1.50 -2.86
C TRP A 143 -13.89 2.58 -2.10
N ALA A 144 -13.69 3.75 -2.70
CA ALA A 144 -12.95 4.86 -2.08
C ALA A 144 -13.70 5.43 -0.87
N GLU A 145 -15.03 5.60 -0.97
CA GLU A 145 -15.86 6.04 0.15
C GLU A 145 -15.95 4.96 1.24
N ALA A 146 -16.04 3.68 0.88
CA ALA A 146 -16.02 2.57 1.82
C ALA A 146 -14.70 2.50 2.60
N ARG A 147 -13.56 2.67 1.93
CA ARG A 147 -12.25 2.82 2.56
C ARG A 147 -12.22 3.99 3.53
N ALA A 148 -12.62 5.17 3.05
CA ALA A 148 -12.68 6.40 3.83
C ALA A 148 -13.54 6.24 5.10
N GLY A 149 -14.63 5.46 5.03
CA GLY A 149 -15.48 5.15 6.16
C GLY A 149 -14.82 4.17 7.14
N ILE A 150 -14.19 3.11 6.65
CA ILE A 150 -13.47 2.12 7.47
C ILE A 150 -12.34 2.81 8.26
N GLU A 151 -11.50 3.59 7.58
CA GLU A 151 -10.32 4.22 8.17
C GLU A 151 -10.66 5.33 9.18
N ARG A 152 -11.84 5.93 9.08
CA ARG A 152 -12.33 6.93 10.03
C ARG A 152 -13.17 6.35 11.16
N CYS A 153 -13.61 5.10 11.05
CA CYS A 153 -14.50 4.51 12.05
C CYS A 153 -13.70 3.98 13.24
N ASP A 154 -13.90 4.58 14.39
CA ASP A 154 -13.23 4.30 15.66
C ASP A 154 -13.83 3.09 16.42
N ARG A 155 -14.67 2.28 15.77
CA ARG A 155 -15.25 1.06 16.32
C ARG A 155 -14.62 -0.17 15.69
N ASN A 156 -14.32 -1.17 16.52
CA ASN A 156 -13.82 -2.46 16.03
C ASN A 156 -14.87 -3.27 15.24
N TYR A 157 -16.14 -3.23 15.66
CA TYR A 157 -17.22 -4.06 15.11
C TYR A 157 -18.47 -3.27 14.68
N PRO A 158 -18.33 -2.30 13.74
CA PRO A 158 -19.43 -1.43 13.34
C PRO A 158 -20.41 -2.12 12.37
N GLN A 159 -21.64 -1.62 12.37
CA GLN A 159 -22.60 -1.83 11.28
C GLN A 159 -22.33 -0.84 10.14
N ALA A 160 -22.83 -1.11 8.93
CA ALA A 160 -22.71 -0.20 7.78
C ALA A 160 -23.17 1.24 8.09
N LYS A 161 -24.24 1.42 8.87
CA LYS A 161 -24.72 2.74 9.33
C LYS A 161 -23.71 3.48 10.21
N GLN A 162 -22.93 2.75 11.01
CA GLN A 162 -21.92 3.32 11.89
C GLN A 162 -20.64 3.66 11.14
N VAL A 163 -20.26 2.86 10.13
CA VAL A 163 -19.19 3.20 9.20
C VAL A 163 -19.57 4.45 8.39
N HIS A 164 -20.80 4.50 7.89
CA HIS A 164 -21.33 5.65 7.14
C HIS A 164 -21.35 6.94 7.98
N ALA A 165 -21.71 6.85 9.26
CA ALA A 165 -21.75 8.01 10.15
C ALA A 165 -20.37 8.63 10.46
N ALA A 166 -19.27 7.93 10.14
CA ALA A 166 -17.92 8.49 10.26
C ALA A 166 -17.52 9.38 9.06
N LEU A 167 -18.35 9.43 8.01
CA LEU A 167 -18.13 10.26 6.82
C LEU A 167 -18.78 11.64 7.00
N SER A 168 -18.05 12.71 6.68
CA SER A 168 -18.55 14.08 6.79
C SER A 168 -19.54 14.46 5.68
N GLU A 169 -19.31 13.97 4.46
CA GLU A 169 -20.11 14.31 3.26
C GLU A 169 -20.26 13.06 2.37
N PRO A 170 -21.01 12.03 2.80
CA PRO A 170 -21.12 10.79 2.05
C PRO A 170 -21.99 10.96 0.79
N GLU A 171 -21.51 10.48 -0.35
CA GLU A 171 -22.30 10.38 -1.58
C GLU A 171 -23.30 9.23 -1.52
N THR A 172 -23.03 8.23 -0.69
CA THR A 172 -23.86 7.05 -0.55
C THR A 172 -24.84 7.14 0.62
N THR A 173 -25.86 6.26 0.60
CA THR A 173 -26.67 5.97 1.79
C THR A 173 -26.01 4.87 2.62
N PRO A 174 -26.35 4.70 3.92
CA PRO A 174 -25.90 3.56 4.71
C PRO A 174 -26.15 2.20 4.07
N ARG A 175 -27.25 2.07 3.30
CA ARG A 175 -27.59 0.84 2.59
C ARG A 175 -26.64 0.61 1.41
N THR A 176 -26.40 1.65 0.61
CA THR A 176 -25.48 1.62 -0.52
C THR A 176 -24.06 1.31 -0.07
N LEU A 177 -23.58 1.97 0.99
CA LEU A 177 -22.29 1.67 1.61
C LEU A 177 -22.22 0.23 2.11
N GLY A 178 -23.30 -0.26 2.73
CA GLY A 178 -23.40 -1.64 3.20
C GLY A 178 -23.25 -2.68 2.09
N THR A 179 -23.79 -2.42 0.90
CA THR A 179 -23.58 -3.31 -0.26
C THR A 179 -22.12 -3.31 -0.72
N ALA A 180 -21.49 -2.12 -0.78
CA ALA A 180 -20.06 -2.04 -1.11
C ALA A 180 -19.19 -2.77 -0.06
N LEU A 181 -19.46 -2.59 1.22
CA LEU A 181 -18.78 -3.30 2.31
C LEU A 181 -18.97 -4.82 2.22
N SER A 182 -20.16 -5.30 1.85
CA SER A 182 -20.38 -6.73 1.60
C SER A 182 -19.52 -7.27 0.47
N GLY A 183 -19.35 -6.49 -0.62
CA GLY A 183 -18.44 -6.87 -1.69
C GLY A 183 -16.97 -6.88 -1.24
N LEU A 184 -16.57 -5.93 -0.40
CA LEU A 184 -15.23 -5.89 0.19
C LEU A 184 -14.96 -7.10 1.13
N VAL A 185 -16.00 -7.63 1.78
CA VAL A 185 -15.91 -8.92 2.51
C VAL A 185 -15.64 -10.07 1.53
N THR A 186 -16.40 -10.18 0.45
CA THR A 186 -16.18 -11.21 -0.58
C THR A 186 -14.76 -11.12 -1.18
N LEU A 187 -14.25 -9.90 -1.34
CA LEU A 187 -12.90 -9.64 -1.82
C LEU A 187 -11.83 -9.85 -0.75
N GLY A 188 -12.19 -10.16 0.50
CA GLY A 188 -11.27 -10.46 1.61
C GLY A 188 -10.54 -9.24 2.17
N VAL A 189 -11.11 -8.04 2.02
CA VAL A 189 -10.56 -6.77 2.52
C VAL A 189 -10.88 -6.55 4.00
N VAL A 190 -12.05 -7.02 4.44
CA VAL A 190 -12.55 -6.92 5.81
C VAL A 190 -13.40 -8.16 6.09
N ASP A 191 -13.43 -8.64 7.33
CA ASP A 191 -14.24 -9.80 7.69
C ASP A 191 -15.60 -9.38 8.27
N THR A 192 -16.45 -10.37 8.56
CA THR A 192 -17.69 -10.16 9.33
C THR A 192 -17.57 -10.78 10.70
N TRP A 193 -18.09 -10.10 11.71
CA TRP A 193 -18.25 -10.67 13.05
C TRP A 193 -19.57 -11.44 13.10
N SER A 194 -19.50 -12.76 13.28
CA SER A 194 -20.63 -13.68 13.09
C SER A 194 -21.43 -14.02 14.35
N GLU A 195 -21.02 -13.60 15.55
CA GLU A 195 -21.79 -13.85 16.79
C GLU A 195 -22.94 -12.84 17.02
N THR A 196 -23.76 -12.55 16.02
CA THR A 196 -24.84 -11.58 16.18
C THR A 196 -26.18 -12.03 15.59
N VAL A 197 -27.25 -11.84 16.35
CA VAL A 197 -28.65 -12.07 15.93
C VAL A 197 -29.25 -10.83 15.22
N GLY A 198 -28.41 -9.94 14.68
CA GLY A 198 -28.77 -8.60 14.22
C GLY A 198 -28.12 -8.19 12.91
N PRO A 199 -28.15 -6.89 12.54
CA PRO A 199 -27.54 -6.39 11.32
C PRO A 199 -26.04 -6.72 11.26
N THR A 200 -25.55 -7.10 10.08
CA THR A 200 -24.15 -7.49 9.83
C THR A 200 -23.18 -6.50 10.47
N ARG A 201 -22.26 -7.04 11.26
CA ARG A 201 -21.13 -6.31 11.83
C ARG A 201 -19.87 -6.67 11.05
N TYR A 202 -19.10 -5.66 10.69
CA TYR A 202 -17.81 -5.81 10.02
C TYR A 202 -16.71 -5.86 11.07
N ASP A 203 -15.71 -6.72 10.89
CA ASP A 203 -14.55 -6.79 11.75
C ASP A 203 -13.45 -5.88 11.21
N LEU A 204 -13.39 -4.64 11.69
CA LEU A 204 -12.35 -3.69 11.29
C LEU A 204 -10.98 -4.03 11.89
N THR A 205 -10.90 -4.93 12.88
CA THR A 205 -9.61 -5.41 13.41
C THR A 205 -8.93 -6.37 12.43
N ALA A 206 -9.71 -6.99 11.55
CA ALA A 206 -9.23 -7.81 10.43
C ALA A 206 -9.07 -7.02 9.11
N TYR A 207 -9.21 -5.69 9.14
CA TYR A 207 -9.06 -4.85 7.94
C TYR A 207 -7.67 -5.04 7.34
N ARG A 208 -7.61 -5.23 6.00
CA ARG A 208 -6.39 -5.42 5.22
C ARG A 208 -6.15 -4.23 4.30
N PRO A 209 -5.42 -3.18 4.74
CA PRO A 209 -5.19 -1.97 3.95
C PRO A 209 -4.55 -2.25 2.58
N THR A 210 -3.54 -3.11 2.51
CA THR A 210 -2.88 -3.50 1.25
C THR A 210 -3.87 -4.10 0.25
N ARG A 211 -4.83 -4.89 0.74
CA ARG A 211 -5.85 -5.51 -0.11
C ARG A 211 -6.92 -4.51 -0.56
N MET A 212 -7.28 -3.54 0.28
CA MET A 212 -8.13 -2.41 -0.12
C MET A 212 -7.49 -1.59 -1.23
N TRP A 213 -6.20 -1.28 -1.11
CA TRP A 213 -5.45 -0.58 -2.15
C TRP A 213 -5.40 -1.36 -3.46
N ALA A 214 -5.15 -2.66 -3.41
CA ALA A 214 -5.18 -3.51 -4.59
C ALA A 214 -6.55 -3.52 -5.29
N VAL A 215 -7.66 -3.44 -4.54
CA VAL A 215 -9.01 -3.30 -5.11
C VAL A 215 -9.11 -2.00 -5.90
N GLY A 216 -8.73 -0.88 -5.30
CA GLY A 216 -8.74 0.42 -5.95
C GLY A 216 -7.90 0.46 -7.23
N ALA A 217 -6.66 -0.03 -7.16
CA ALA A 217 -5.75 -0.06 -8.31
C ALA A 217 -6.28 -0.93 -9.46
N THR A 218 -6.83 -2.11 -9.14
CA THR A 218 -7.36 -3.03 -10.17
C THR A 218 -8.60 -2.44 -10.85
N LEU A 219 -9.47 -1.77 -10.10
CA LEU A 219 -10.65 -1.10 -10.65
C LEU A 219 -10.28 0.11 -11.51
N ALA A 220 -9.31 0.91 -11.10
CA ALA A 220 -8.82 2.05 -11.88
C ALA A 220 -8.18 1.62 -13.21
N ALA A 221 -7.40 0.53 -13.21
CA ALA A 221 -6.80 -0.02 -14.42
C ALA A 221 -7.86 -0.54 -15.41
N ALA A 222 -8.97 -1.11 -14.92
CA ALA A 222 -10.08 -1.60 -15.74
C ALA A 222 -10.94 -0.46 -16.34
N ASP A 223 -10.93 0.73 -15.73
CA ASP A 223 -11.65 1.90 -16.25
C ASP A 223 -10.87 2.59 -17.39
N GLY A 224 -9.53 2.49 -17.39
CA GLY A 224 -8.67 3.03 -18.45
C GLY A 224 -8.57 2.18 -19.73
N SER A 225 -9.05 0.93 -19.72
CA SER A 225 -8.97 0.00 -20.86
C SER A 225 -10.14 0.10 -21.84
N PHE A 226 -10.97 1.15 -21.78
CA PHE A 226 -12.15 1.34 -22.62
C PHE A 226 -12.12 2.62 -23.50
N ASP A 227 -10.97 3.30 -23.55
CA ASP A 227 -10.67 4.34 -24.54
C ASP A 227 -9.61 3.81 -25.52
N ASP A 228 -9.99 2.87 -26.40
CA ASP A 228 -9.34 2.59 -27.70
C ASP A 228 -10.38 2.08 -28.71
#